data_AF-A0A7T2GKA1-F1
#
_entry.id   AF-A0A7T2GKA1-F1
#
_cell.length_a   1.000
_cell.length_b   1.000
_cell.length_c   1.000
_cell.angle_alpha   90.00
_cell.angle_beta   90.00
_cell.angle_gamma   90.00
#
_symmetry.space_group_name_H-M   'P 1'
#
loop_
_entity.id
_entity.type
_entity.pdbx_description
1 polymer ?
#
loop_
_entity_poly.entity_id
_entity_poly.type
_entity_poly.pdbx_seq_one_letter_code
_entity_poly.pdbx_strand_id
1 'polypeptide(L)'
;MNEFDDAFMAKLRGTLRIAGRAHDERIKRLQTRLQEVGRHYRHVIATTPSDLPNAPMNKSLTQRASWLETQVINPLKRLAEALEPAQRSMFSTWPEDSKPPLIPDFDTLHAQLEELAVFADYLHGCLRYQQSEDAGHSQEIRAMLVYDIVRALVEFVPEVPPSRGTYDAVDKRYIGSFPEAVIAIYHEITDAYDERLDRLLAQFSSGPI
;
A
#
# COMPACT_ATOMS: atom_id res chain seq x y z
N MET A 1 10.64 16.17 -3.85
CA MET A 1 11.27 16.78 -2.67
C MET A 1 12.43 15.86 -2.29
N ASN A 2 13.64 16.37 -1.98
CA ASN A 2 14.76 15.52 -1.55
C ASN A 2 14.50 15.14 -0.09
N GLU A 3 13.74 14.07 0.12
CA GLU A 3 13.43 13.53 1.45
C GLU A 3 14.60 12.64 1.90
N PHE A 4 14.98 12.75 3.17
CA PHE A 4 16.32 12.45 3.71
C PHE A 4 17.43 13.44 3.29
N ASP A 5 17.17 14.75 3.43
CA ASP A 5 18.19 15.78 3.23
C ASP A 5 19.26 15.80 4.34
N ASP A 6 20.27 16.67 4.17
CA ASP A 6 21.37 16.79 5.13
C ASP A 6 20.88 17.22 6.53
N ALA A 7 19.79 18.00 6.61
CA ALA A 7 19.21 18.44 7.88
C ALA A 7 18.56 17.27 8.63
N PHE A 8 17.78 16.44 7.93
CA PHE A 8 17.23 15.21 8.48
C PHE A 8 18.35 14.27 8.95
N MET A 9 19.37 14.05 8.11
CA MET A 9 20.49 13.17 8.47
C MET A 9 21.29 13.69 9.66
N ALA A 10 21.47 15.01 9.78
CA ALA A 10 22.09 15.64 10.94
C ALA A 10 21.27 15.40 12.23
N LYS A 11 19.94 15.53 12.15
CA LYS A 11 19.04 15.24 13.28
C LYS A 11 19.09 13.76 13.66
N LEU A 12 18.99 12.86 12.67
CA LEU A 12 19.06 11.42 12.87
C LEU A 12 20.37 11.00 13.54
N ARG A 13 21.50 11.58 13.11
CA ARG A 13 22.80 11.38 13.75
C ARG A 13 22.81 11.81 15.22
N GLY A 14 22.19 12.95 15.52
CA GLY A 14 22.00 13.42 16.89
C GLY A 14 21.19 12.44 17.75
N THR A 15 20.08 11.94 17.22
CA THR A 15 19.23 10.92 17.88
C THR A 15 20.00 9.63 18.16
N LEU A 16 20.79 9.15 17.19
CA LEU A 16 21.60 7.95 17.31
C LEU A 16 22.86 8.13 18.18
N ARG A 17 23.20 9.38 18.55
CA ARG A 17 24.38 9.74 19.37
C ARG A 17 25.71 9.24 18.79
N ILE A 18 25.85 9.23 17.47
CA ILE A 18 27.05 8.75 16.77
C ILE A 18 27.89 9.91 16.21
N ALA A 19 29.22 9.83 16.38
CA ALA A 19 30.14 10.87 15.91
C ALA A 19 31.52 10.31 15.50
N GLY A 20 32.09 10.88 14.44
CA GLY A 20 33.46 10.59 13.96
C GLY A 20 33.54 10.32 12.47
N ARG A 21 34.73 10.46 11.86
CA ARG A 21 34.93 10.33 10.40
C ARG A 21 34.50 8.97 9.82
N ALA A 22 34.71 7.89 10.56
CA ALA A 22 34.26 6.55 10.15
C ALA A 22 32.73 6.40 10.12
N HIS A 23 32.00 7.27 10.84
CA HIS A 23 30.55 7.34 10.78
C HIS A 23 30.08 8.18 9.60
N ASP A 24 30.83 9.19 9.14
CA ASP A 24 30.40 10.08 8.06
C ASP A 24 30.16 9.31 6.74
N GLU A 25 31.05 8.38 6.38
CA GLU A 25 30.85 7.55 5.16
C GLU A 25 29.71 6.54 5.32
N ARG A 26 29.53 5.97 6.51
CA ARG A 26 28.41 5.05 6.78
C ARG A 26 27.06 5.79 6.79
N ILE A 27 27.03 7.02 7.31
CA ILE A 27 25.86 7.88 7.30
C ILE A 27 25.47 8.26 5.87
N LYS A 28 26.43 8.57 4.99
CA LYS A 28 26.13 8.79 3.57
C LYS A 28 25.53 7.56 2.90
N ARG A 29 26.08 6.37 3.18
CA ARG A 29 25.52 5.11 2.64
C ARG A 29 24.13 4.82 3.20
N LEU A 30 23.92 5.07 4.49
CA LEU A 30 22.60 5.00 5.12
C LEU A 30 21.62 5.96 4.44
N GLN A 31 22.01 7.21 4.19
CA GLN A 31 21.18 8.18 3.48
C GLN A 31 20.76 7.66 2.10
N THR A 32 21.70 7.17 1.29
CA THR A 32 21.38 6.56 -0.01
C THR A 32 20.41 5.39 0.15
N ARG A 33 20.65 4.51 1.13
CA ARG A 33 19.77 3.36 1.38
C ARG A 33 18.36 3.79 1.80
N LEU A 34 18.25 4.78 2.67
CA LEU A 34 16.97 5.33 3.11
C LEU A 34 16.24 6.02 1.97
N GLN A 35 16.93 6.70 1.06
CA GLN A 35 16.34 7.26 -0.15
C GLN A 35 15.77 6.17 -1.08
N GLU A 36 16.45 5.03 -1.23
CA GLU A 36 15.93 3.88 -1.99
C GLU A 36 14.69 3.30 -1.33
N VAL A 37 14.75 3.03 -0.03
CA VAL A 37 13.63 2.49 0.76
C VAL A 37 12.44 3.46 0.69
N GLY A 38 12.66 4.74 0.94
CA GLY A 38 11.61 5.76 0.88
C GLY A 38 10.97 5.86 -0.50
N ARG A 39 11.75 5.85 -1.58
CA ARG A 39 11.22 5.89 -2.94
C ARG A 39 10.37 4.66 -3.26
N HIS A 40 10.82 3.48 -2.82
CA HIS A 40 10.08 2.23 -2.99
C HIS A 40 8.74 2.26 -2.24
N TYR A 41 8.75 2.54 -0.93
CA TYR A 41 7.53 2.50 -0.13
C TYR A 41 6.55 3.62 -0.47
N ARG A 42 7.01 4.82 -0.83
CA ARG A 42 6.11 5.88 -1.32
C ARG A 42 5.41 5.46 -2.61
N HIS A 43 6.10 4.74 -3.51
CA HIS A 43 5.46 4.18 -4.70
C HIS A 43 4.41 3.11 -4.33
N VAL A 44 4.74 2.19 -3.42
CA VAL A 44 3.80 1.17 -2.92
C VAL A 44 2.55 1.82 -2.31
N ILE A 45 2.74 2.83 -1.45
CA ILE A 45 1.65 3.57 -0.82
C ILE A 45 0.78 4.26 -1.87
N ALA A 46 1.38 4.95 -2.84
CA ALA A 46 0.66 5.68 -3.89
C ALA A 46 -0.16 4.79 -4.83
N THR A 47 0.16 3.49 -4.93
CA THR A 47 -0.54 2.55 -5.81
C THR A 47 -1.46 1.57 -5.07
N THR A 48 -1.36 1.49 -3.74
CA THR A 48 -2.06 0.46 -2.95
C THR A 48 -3.10 1.08 -2.03
N PRO A 49 -4.39 0.67 -2.12
CA PRO A 49 -5.41 1.08 -1.15
C PRO A 49 -4.98 0.77 0.30
N SER A 50 -4.84 1.81 1.11
CA SER A 50 -4.44 1.71 2.51
C SER A 50 -4.91 2.95 3.29
N ASP A 51 -4.74 2.90 4.61
CA ASP A 51 -5.02 4.01 5.53
C ASP A 51 -3.83 4.98 5.68
N LEU A 52 -2.74 4.78 4.92
CA LEU A 52 -1.58 5.66 4.96
C LEU A 52 -1.82 6.93 4.14
N PRO A 53 -1.21 8.07 4.53
CA PRO A 53 -1.22 9.28 3.72
C PRO A 53 -0.73 9.02 2.29
N ASN A 54 -1.28 9.76 1.33
CA ASN A 54 -0.96 9.63 -0.11
C ASN A 54 -1.40 8.31 -0.78
N ALA A 55 -2.07 7.41 -0.05
CA ALA A 55 -2.70 6.26 -0.66
C ALA A 55 -3.89 6.66 -1.56
N PRO A 56 -4.18 5.91 -2.64
CA PRO A 56 -5.24 6.25 -3.60
C PRO A 56 -6.63 6.23 -2.96
N MET A 57 -6.84 5.39 -1.94
CA MET A 57 -8.05 5.35 -1.13
C MET A 57 -7.84 4.52 0.13
N ASN A 58 -8.59 4.86 1.18
CA ASN A 58 -8.74 4.03 2.37
C ASN A 58 -10.00 3.16 2.24
N LYS A 59 -9.87 2.03 1.52
CA LYS A 59 -10.96 1.05 1.38
C LYS A 59 -10.48 -0.35 1.76
N SER A 60 -11.25 -1.02 2.60
CA SER A 60 -11.01 -2.43 2.94
C SER A 60 -11.20 -3.34 1.72
N LEU A 61 -10.66 -4.56 1.78
CA LEU A 61 -10.89 -5.59 0.75
C LEU A 61 -12.39 -5.84 0.54
N THR A 62 -13.20 -5.84 1.60
CA THR A 62 -14.66 -5.97 1.52
C THR A 62 -15.29 -4.82 0.74
N GLN A 63 -14.88 -3.57 1.01
CA GLN A 63 -15.42 -2.41 0.30
C GLN A 63 -15.00 -2.40 -1.17
N ARG A 64 -13.77 -2.85 -1.48
CA ARG A 64 -13.27 -3.00 -2.85
C ARG A 64 -14.03 -4.09 -3.61
N ALA A 65 -14.25 -5.25 -2.98
CA ALA A 65 -15.02 -6.35 -3.55
C ALA A 65 -16.48 -5.93 -3.82
N SER A 66 -17.13 -5.29 -2.85
CA SER A 66 -18.49 -4.76 -3.00
C SER A 66 -18.59 -3.68 -4.09
N TRP A 67 -17.57 -2.83 -4.21
CA TRP A 67 -17.50 -1.85 -5.30
C TRP A 67 -17.41 -2.54 -6.67
N LEU A 68 -16.55 -3.55 -6.82
CA LEU A 68 -16.40 -4.31 -8.07
C LEU A 68 -17.71 -5.03 -8.45
N GLU A 69 -18.37 -5.64 -7.47
CA GLU A 69 -19.67 -6.27 -7.64
C GLU A 69 -20.73 -5.28 -8.12
N THR A 70 -20.83 -4.13 -7.45
CA THR A 70 -21.87 -3.13 -7.70
C THR A 70 -21.64 -2.36 -9.01
N GLN A 71 -20.40 -1.99 -9.29
CA GLN A 71 -20.06 -1.06 -10.38
C GLN A 71 -19.66 -1.77 -11.67
N VAL A 72 -19.31 -3.06 -11.62
CA VAL A 72 -18.84 -3.81 -12.79
C VAL A 72 -19.67 -5.06 -13.01
N ILE A 73 -19.67 -6.01 -12.08
CA ILE A 73 -20.30 -7.33 -12.28
C ILE A 73 -21.82 -7.20 -12.50
N ASN A 74 -22.53 -6.47 -11.63
CA ASN A 74 -23.98 -6.31 -11.75
C ASN A 74 -24.40 -5.55 -13.03
N PRO A 75 -23.73 -4.44 -13.42
CA PRO A 75 -23.97 -3.81 -14.72
C PRO A 75 -23.74 -4.73 -15.91
N LEU A 76 -22.68 -5.55 -15.91
CA LEU A 76 -22.42 -6.51 -16.99
C LEU A 76 -23.55 -7.53 -17.13
N LYS A 77 -24.00 -8.10 -16.00
CA LYS A 77 -25.13 -9.05 -15.98
C LYS A 77 -26.42 -8.41 -16.52
N ARG A 78 -26.75 -7.21 -16.07
CA ARG A 78 -27.92 -6.46 -16.56
C ARG A 78 -27.84 -6.15 -18.05
N LEU A 79 -26.64 -5.83 -18.55
CA LEU A 79 -26.45 -5.55 -19.97
C LEU A 79 -26.59 -6.83 -20.80
N ALA A 80 -26.03 -7.96 -20.34
CA ALA A 80 -26.22 -9.26 -21.00
C ALA A 80 -27.70 -9.64 -21.07
N GLU A 81 -28.44 -9.53 -19.96
CA GLU A 81 -29.90 -9.74 -19.91
C GLU A 81 -30.65 -8.84 -20.90
N ALA A 82 -30.24 -7.57 -21.03
CA ALA A 82 -30.87 -6.63 -21.96
C ALA A 82 -30.65 -7.02 -23.44
N LEU A 83 -29.60 -7.78 -23.75
CA LEU A 83 -29.26 -8.20 -25.13
C LEU A 83 -29.87 -9.54 -25.53
N GLU A 84 -30.59 -10.21 -24.62
CA GLU A 84 -31.29 -11.45 -24.92
C GLU A 84 -32.26 -11.30 -26.11
N PRO A 85 -32.46 -12.37 -26.92
CA PRO A 85 -33.32 -12.31 -28.10
C PRO A 85 -34.72 -11.72 -27.85
N ALA A 86 -35.30 -11.98 -26.68
CA ALA A 86 -36.62 -11.47 -26.29
C ALA A 86 -36.67 -9.94 -26.12
N GLN A 87 -35.54 -9.29 -25.83
CA GLN A 87 -35.45 -7.85 -25.57
C GLN A 87 -34.93 -7.03 -26.75
N ARG A 88 -34.41 -7.67 -27.81
CA ARG A 88 -33.76 -7.00 -28.97
C ARG A 88 -34.64 -5.96 -29.66
N SER A 89 -35.96 -6.14 -29.64
CA SER A 89 -36.92 -5.19 -30.21
C SER A 89 -36.84 -3.80 -29.56
N MET A 90 -36.40 -3.71 -28.31
CA MET A 90 -36.19 -2.44 -27.59
C MET A 90 -35.09 -1.56 -28.21
N PHE A 91 -34.22 -2.14 -29.05
CA PHE A 91 -33.15 -1.42 -29.76
C PHE A 91 -33.45 -1.19 -31.25
N SER A 92 -34.66 -1.56 -31.71
CA SER A 92 -35.06 -1.33 -33.10
C SER A 92 -35.22 0.18 -33.37
N THR A 93 -34.81 0.62 -34.56
CA THR A 93 -34.96 2.01 -35.00
C THR A 93 -35.96 2.08 -36.15
N TRP A 94 -36.82 3.10 -36.15
CA TRP A 94 -37.75 3.40 -37.23
C TRP A 94 -37.48 4.79 -37.80
N PRO A 95 -37.48 4.99 -39.14
CA PRO A 95 -37.65 3.96 -40.17
C PRO A 95 -36.38 3.12 -40.37
N GLU A 96 -36.52 1.86 -40.80
CA GLU A 96 -35.39 0.94 -41.07
C GLU A 96 -34.39 1.49 -42.11
N ASP A 97 -34.82 2.46 -42.92
CA ASP A 97 -34.01 3.20 -43.89
C ASP A 97 -32.95 4.10 -43.22
N SER A 98 -33.09 4.32 -41.92
CA SER A 98 -32.16 5.09 -41.08
C SER A 98 -31.22 4.22 -40.26
N LYS A 99 -30.99 2.96 -40.68
CA LYS A 99 -30.04 2.03 -40.03
C LYS A 99 -28.73 2.76 -39.70
N PRO A 100 -28.40 2.96 -38.42
CA PRO A 100 -27.11 3.48 -38.05
C PRO A 100 -26.04 2.55 -38.65
N PRO A 101 -24.94 3.08 -39.21
CA PRO A 101 -23.91 2.27 -39.85
C PRO A 101 -23.18 1.28 -38.92
N LEU A 102 -23.46 1.34 -37.60
CA LEU A 102 -22.84 0.55 -36.55
C LEU A 102 -23.91 -0.04 -35.61
N ILE A 103 -24.83 -0.87 -36.12
CA ILE A 103 -25.58 -1.77 -35.24
C ILE A 103 -24.61 -2.88 -34.82
N PRO A 104 -24.33 -3.06 -33.52
CA PRO A 104 -23.47 -4.14 -33.07
C PRO A 104 -24.12 -5.49 -33.36
N ASP A 105 -23.29 -6.49 -33.66
CA ASP A 105 -23.74 -7.88 -33.60
C ASP A 105 -24.06 -8.21 -32.14
N PHE A 106 -25.34 -8.32 -31.82
CA PHE A 106 -25.83 -8.57 -30.47
C PHE A 106 -25.37 -9.91 -29.91
N ASP A 107 -25.19 -10.93 -30.76
CA ASP A 107 -24.71 -12.25 -30.33
C ASP A 107 -23.22 -12.17 -29.96
N THR A 108 -22.40 -11.51 -30.79
CA THR A 108 -21.00 -11.24 -30.46
C THR A 108 -20.85 -10.38 -29.21
N LEU A 109 -21.65 -9.32 -29.07
CA LEU A 109 -21.60 -8.43 -27.91
C LEU A 109 -21.99 -9.18 -26.63
N HIS A 110 -23.03 -10.02 -26.67
CA HIS A 110 -23.43 -10.83 -25.53
C HIS A 110 -22.30 -11.76 -25.07
N ALA A 111 -21.67 -12.49 -26.01
CA ALA A 111 -20.54 -13.37 -25.68
C ALA A 111 -19.36 -12.61 -25.04
N GLN A 112 -19.02 -11.43 -25.57
CA GLN A 112 -17.96 -10.59 -25.00
C GLN A 112 -18.28 -10.11 -23.58
N LEU A 113 -19.55 -9.79 -23.29
CA LEU A 113 -19.97 -9.41 -21.95
C LEU A 113 -19.93 -10.57 -20.96
N GLU A 114 -20.29 -11.78 -21.40
CA GLU A 114 -20.17 -12.98 -20.58
C GLU A 114 -18.69 -13.28 -20.25
N GLU A 115 -17.79 -13.19 -21.22
CA GLU A 115 -16.35 -13.34 -20.99
C GLU A 115 -15.81 -12.30 -19.99
N LEU A 116 -16.21 -11.04 -20.15
CA LEU A 116 -15.81 -9.97 -19.24
C LEU A 116 -16.39 -10.17 -17.82
N ALA A 117 -17.61 -10.68 -17.72
CA ALA A 117 -18.23 -11.00 -16.43
C ALA A 117 -17.47 -12.11 -15.71
N VAL A 118 -17.05 -13.17 -16.43
CA VAL A 118 -16.19 -14.24 -15.89
C VAL A 118 -14.87 -13.67 -15.38
N PHE A 119 -14.22 -12.78 -16.15
CA PHE A 119 -12.99 -12.13 -15.70
C PHE A 119 -13.20 -11.26 -14.46
N ALA A 120 -14.28 -10.49 -14.41
CA ALA A 120 -14.63 -9.67 -13.25
C ALA A 120 -14.93 -10.54 -12.01
N ASP A 121 -15.59 -11.68 -12.18
CA ASP A 121 -15.83 -12.64 -11.09
C ASP A 121 -14.51 -13.26 -10.59
N TYR A 122 -13.53 -13.53 -11.47
CA TYR A 122 -12.20 -13.94 -11.04
C TYR A 122 -11.50 -12.87 -10.20
N LEU A 123 -11.53 -11.61 -10.62
CA LEU A 123 -10.98 -10.49 -9.84
C LEU A 123 -11.66 -10.35 -8.48
N HIS A 124 -12.99 -10.51 -8.43
CA HIS A 124 -13.74 -10.52 -7.19
C HIS A 124 -13.31 -11.70 -6.30
N GLY A 125 -13.13 -12.89 -6.87
CA GLY A 125 -12.59 -14.06 -6.19
C GLY A 125 -11.21 -13.81 -5.57
N CYS A 126 -10.29 -13.17 -6.28
CA CYS A 126 -8.97 -12.80 -5.75
C CYS A 126 -9.09 -11.86 -4.52
N LEU A 127 -9.96 -10.84 -4.58
CA LEU A 127 -10.18 -9.94 -3.45
C LEU A 127 -10.77 -10.67 -2.22
N ARG A 128 -11.66 -11.65 -2.45
CA ARG A 128 -12.25 -12.47 -1.39
C ARG A 128 -11.26 -13.46 -0.79
N TYR A 129 -10.39 -14.05 -1.61
CA TYR A 129 -9.31 -14.92 -1.14
C TYR A 129 -8.33 -14.14 -0.25
N GLN A 130 -7.90 -12.95 -0.68
CA GLN A 130 -7.06 -12.09 0.16
C GLN A 130 -7.77 -11.68 1.47
N GLN A 131 -9.08 -11.50 1.43
CA GLN A 131 -9.87 -11.23 2.64
C GLN A 131 -9.87 -12.43 3.60
N SER A 132 -9.97 -13.67 3.09
CA SER A 132 -9.94 -14.87 3.94
C SER A 132 -8.57 -15.12 4.59
N GLU A 133 -7.50 -14.65 3.97
CA GLU A 133 -6.14 -14.68 4.54
C GLU A 133 -5.90 -13.53 5.54
N ASP A 134 -6.91 -12.69 5.82
CA ASP A 134 -6.82 -11.48 6.65
C ASP A 134 -5.64 -10.57 6.25
N ALA A 135 -5.35 -10.49 4.94
CA ALA A 135 -4.24 -9.73 4.38
C ALA A 135 -4.47 -8.22 4.55
N GLY A 136 -4.14 -7.72 5.73
CA GLY A 136 -4.16 -6.32 6.07
C GLY A 136 -3.02 -5.60 5.36
N HIS A 137 -3.21 -5.22 4.09
CA HIS A 137 -2.21 -4.53 3.26
C HIS A 137 -1.55 -3.36 4.00
N SER A 138 -2.36 -2.59 4.73
CA SER A 138 -1.93 -1.53 5.65
C SER A 138 -0.91 -1.99 6.69
N GLN A 139 -1.11 -3.14 7.33
CA GLN A 139 -0.21 -3.71 8.33
C GLN A 139 1.02 -4.33 7.68
N GLU A 140 0.87 -4.99 6.53
CA GLU A 140 1.97 -5.58 5.78
C GLU A 140 2.95 -4.52 5.29
N ILE A 141 2.45 -3.43 4.69
CA ILE A 141 3.27 -2.28 4.28
C ILE A 141 4.07 -1.74 5.46
N ARG A 142 3.41 -1.55 6.61
CA ARG A 142 4.07 -1.07 7.84
C ARG A 142 5.15 -2.02 8.33
N ALA A 143 4.84 -3.32 8.42
CA ALA A 143 5.77 -4.32 8.92
C ALA A 143 7.01 -4.43 8.01
N MET A 144 6.81 -4.49 6.70
CA MET A 144 7.92 -4.55 5.74
C MET A 144 8.76 -3.26 5.75
N LEU A 145 8.11 -2.08 5.82
CA LEU A 145 8.81 -0.82 5.92
C LEU A 145 9.68 -0.75 7.19
N VAL A 146 9.11 -1.09 8.35
CA VAL A 146 9.88 -1.12 9.61
C VAL A 146 11.03 -2.10 9.53
N TYR A 147 10.82 -3.29 8.95
CA TYR A 147 11.88 -4.28 8.73
C TYR A 147 13.03 -3.69 7.90
N ASP A 148 12.74 -3.02 6.78
CA ASP A 148 13.76 -2.44 5.92
C ASP A 148 14.50 -1.27 6.57
N ILE A 149 13.82 -0.46 7.37
CA ILE A 149 14.43 0.61 8.17
C ILE A 149 15.38 0.00 9.21
N VAL A 150 14.91 -0.99 9.98
CA VAL A 150 15.72 -1.66 11.02
C VAL A 150 16.94 -2.31 10.40
N ARG A 151 16.79 -3.01 9.27
CA ARG A 151 17.91 -3.64 8.55
C ARG A 151 18.93 -2.60 8.10
N ALA A 152 18.50 -1.47 7.54
CA ALA A 152 19.40 -0.40 7.13
C ALA A 152 20.16 0.21 8.33
N LEU A 153 19.48 0.42 9.46
CA LEU A 153 20.12 0.91 10.69
C LEU A 153 21.15 -0.09 11.25
N VAL A 154 20.82 -1.37 11.29
CA VAL A 154 21.74 -2.42 11.78
C VAL A 154 22.97 -2.54 10.88
N GLU A 155 22.79 -2.44 9.56
CA GLU A 155 23.88 -2.54 8.60
C GLU A 155 24.85 -1.34 8.69
N PHE A 156 24.32 -0.12 8.75
CA PHE A 156 25.15 1.10 8.67
C PHE A 156 25.47 1.74 10.02
N VAL A 157 24.73 1.40 11.08
CA VAL A 157 24.91 1.88 12.46
C VAL A 157 24.82 0.72 13.46
N PRO A 158 25.71 -0.30 13.34
CA PRO A 158 25.68 -1.49 14.19
C PRO A 158 25.93 -1.21 15.68
N GLU A 159 26.49 -0.04 16.02
CA GLU A 159 26.76 0.35 17.41
C GLU A 159 25.49 0.68 18.20
N VAL A 160 24.38 0.94 17.51
CA VAL A 160 23.08 1.17 18.13
C VAL A 160 22.24 -0.09 17.91
N PRO A 161 22.25 -1.05 18.85
CA PRO A 161 21.55 -2.31 18.66
C PRO A 161 20.03 -2.09 18.61
N PRO A 162 19.29 -2.94 17.86
CA PRO A 162 17.84 -2.95 17.87
C PRO A 162 17.30 -3.02 19.29
N SER A 163 16.41 -2.10 19.61
CA SER A 163 15.79 -2.02 20.91
C SER A 163 14.39 -1.44 20.79
N ARG A 164 13.46 -1.97 21.59
CA ARG A 164 12.15 -1.37 21.82
C ARG A 164 12.26 -0.07 22.61
N GLY A 165 13.38 0.20 23.27
CA GLY A 165 13.56 1.34 24.18
C GLY A 165 13.02 1.08 25.58
N THR A 166 12.97 2.14 26.40
CA THR A 166 12.41 2.13 27.76
C THR A 166 11.03 2.74 27.73
N TYR A 167 10.06 2.08 28.38
CA TYR A 167 8.71 2.64 28.49
C TYR A 167 8.71 3.85 29.43
N ASP A 168 8.30 5.00 28.92
CA ASP A 168 8.06 6.20 29.71
C ASP A 168 6.58 6.27 30.10
N ALA A 169 6.31 6.23 31.40
CA ALA A 169 4.95 6.29 31.94
C ALA A 169 4.31 7.68 31.85
N VAL A 170 5.11 8.74 31.73
CA VAL A 170 4.63 10.12 31.61
C VAL A 170 4.15 10.37 30.19
N ASP A 171 5.02 10.10 29.22
CA ASP A 171 4.72 10.25 27.79
C ASP A 171 3.89 9.06 27.21
N LYS A 172 3.70 8.00 28.00
CA LYS A 172 3.00 6.75 27.65
C LYS A 172 3.53 6.09 26.37
N ARG A 173 4.82 6.21 26.09
CA ARG A 173 5.48 5.70 24.88
C ARG A 173 6.84 5.10 25.19
N TYR A 174 7.37 4.31 24.28
CA TYR A 174 8.76 3.86 24.39
C TYR A 174 9.72 4.95 23.88
N ILE A 175 10.75 5.24 24.68
CA ILE A 175 11.78 6.23 24.38
C ILE A 175 13.16 5.57 24.26
N GLY A 176 14.02 6.12 23.41
CA GLY A 176 15.36 5.61 23.17
C GLY A 176 15.87 5.96 21.77
N SER A 177 17.19 5.98 21.59
CA SER A 177 17.82 6.40 20.33
C SER A 177 17.37 5.54 19.12
N PHE A 178 17.26 4.23 19.30
CA PHE A 178 16.84 3.31 18.24
C PHE A 178 15.36 3.46 17.85
N PRO A 179 14.37 3.33 18.76
CA PRO A 179 12.96 3.51 18.41
C PRO A 179 12.68 4.91 17.87
N GLU A 180 13.31 5.96 18.40
CA GLU A 180 13.15 7.33 17.90
C GLU A 180 13.71 7.51 16.48
N ALA A 181 14.83 6.85 16.16
CA ALA A 181 15.37 6.84 14.81
C ALA A 181 14.42 6.14 13.82
N VAL A 182 13.88 4.97 14.19
CA VAL A 182 12.93 4.24 13.35
C VAL A 182 11.66 5.06 13.14
N ILE A 183 11.10 5.67 14.20
CA ILE A 183 9.91 6.53 14.11
C ILE A 183 10.18 7.73 13.19
N ALA A 184 11.34 8.39 13.32
CA ALA A 184 11.68 9.54 12.49
C ALA A 184 11.79 9.16 11.00
N ILE A 185 12.43 8.03 10.69
CA ILE A 185 12.57 7.53 9.30
C ILE A 185 11.22 7.08 8.75
N TYR A 186 10.42 6.37 9.56
CA TYR A 186 9.08 5.93 9.17
C TYR A 186 8.19 7.14 8.85
N HIS A 187 8.20 8.16 9.71
CA HIS A 187 7.44 9.38 9.49
C HIS A 187 7.90 10.11 8.24
N GLU A 188 9.21 10.22 8.01
CA GLU A 188 9.77 10.82 6.79
C GLU A 188 9.27 10.11 5.51
N ILE A 189 9.02 8.80 5.56
CA ILE A 189 8.56 8.01 4.41
C ILE A 189 7.04 8.11 4.22
N THR A 190 6.29 8.07 5.32
CA THR A 190 4.84 7.85 5.29
C THR A 190 4.01 9.10 5.56
N ASP A 191 4.62 10.20 6.01
CA ASP A 191 3.95 11.37 6.57
C ASP A 191 2.95 11.03 7.70
N ALA A 192 3.16 9.90 8.37
CA ALA A 192 2.28 9.40 9.42
C ALA A 192 3.05 9.07 10.69
N TYR A 193 2.42 9.36 11.82
CA TYR A 193 2.78 8.79 13.11
C TYR A 193 1.95 7.52 13.32
N ASP A 194 2.61 6.44 13.72
CA ASP A 194 1.92 5.18 14.03
C ASP A 194 2.29 4.68 15.43
N GLU A 195 1.30 4.72 16.32
CA GLU A 195 1.40 4.24 17.71
C GLU A 195 1.65 2.73 17.80
N ARG A 196 1.49 1.98 16.70
CA ARG A 196 1.72 0.54 16.62
C ARG A 196 3.18 0.18 16.34
N LEU A 197 4.03 1.15 16.01
CA LEU A 197 5.47 0.92 15.75
C LEU A 197 6.16 0.23 16.92
N ASP A 198 5.76 0.53 18.16
CA ASP A 198 6.29 -0.09 19.37
C ASP A 198 6.11 -1.63 19.39
N ARG A 199 5.01 -2.14 18.82
CA ARG A 199 4.75 -3.58 18.73
C ARG A 199 5.62 -4.24 17.68
N LEU A 200 5.85 -3.56 16.55
CA LEU A 200 6.73 -4.04 15.49
C LEU A 200 8.19 -4.08 15.98
N LEU A 201 8.63 -3.03 16.67
CA LEU A 201 9.97 -2.95 17.26
C LEU A 201 10.25 -4.02 18.33
N ALA A 202 9.22 -4.47 19.05
CA ALA A 202 9.36 -5.57 20.02
C ALA A 202 9.84 -6.88 19.38
N GLN A 203 9.48 -7.13 18.12
CA GLN A 203 9.87 -8.33 17.38
C GLN A 203 11.38 -8.39 17.13
N PHE A 204 12.01 -7.23 16.89
CA PHE A 204 13.45 -7.10 16.66
C PHE A 204 14.29 -7.05 17.95
N SER A 205 13.63 -6.90 19.11
CA SER A 205 14.30 -6.82 20.41
C SER A 205 14.53 -8.18 21.08
N SER A 206 13.94 -9.25 20.51
CA SER A 206 13.75 -10.54 21.20
C SER A 206 14.44 -11.74 20.51
N GLY A 207 15.23 -11.53 19.45
CA GLY A 207 15.91 -12.60 18.73
C GLY A 207 17.00 -12.09 17.76
N PRO A 208 17.90 -12.96 17.27
CA PRO A 208 18.90 -12.57 16.29
C PRO A 208 18.23 -12.28 14.94
N ILE A 209 18.71 -11.23 14.26
CA ILE A 209 18.36 -10.85 12.88
C ILE A 209 19.05 -11.80 11.90
#